data_AF-A0A504XJJ2-F1
#
_entry.id   AF-A0A504XJJ2-F1
#
_cell.length_a   1.000
_cell.length_b   1.000
_cell.length_c   1.000
_cell.angle_alpha   90.00
_cell.angle_beta   90.00
_cell.angle_gamma   90.00
#
_symmetry.space_group_name_H-M   'P 1'
#
loop_
_entity.id
_entity.type
_entity.pdbx_description
1 polymer ?
#
loop_
_entity_poly.entity_id
_entity_poly.type
_entity_poly.pdbx_seq_one_letter_code
_entity_poly.pdbx_strand_id
1 'polypeptide(L)'
;MYNLKTKRLFLKRCAYPSLSPNELYVGATINVFSRPLRIIDYGDDATRKRLTANSGECMITVDMQHHSAAAGSVIEALTTQGLRITFIRLVELSKSLAARVASKAQRCLVVLASGAGAREKVASVAASFSAAVTQISSESAVQELKEAVMGPGESTAALKNCAVCVIKPHAITSGHQGPILHRLVEEGFYISALGSYQLTVADAEDFLEVYNGVLPEYKKLVEQMSSGPCWAVEVCAENAVPALRAVCGPQDPEVCHVLFPHTLRSMYGVDRIRNAVHCTDLEEDGPLESEFFFSLLQNKQ
;
A
#
# COMPACT_ATOMS: atom_id res chain seq x y z
N MET A 1 23.82 8.28 15.32
CA MET A 1 22.93 9.43 15.04
C MET A 1 23.40 10.66 15.79
N TYR A 2 23.38 11.82 15.16
CA TYR A 2 23.80 13.09 15.73
C TYR A 2 22.67 14.11 15.61
N ASN A 3 22.34 14.81 16.70
CA ASN A 3 21.30 15.83 16.69
C ASN A 3 21.90 17.17 16.20
N LEU A 4 21.44 17.64 15.04
CA LEU A 4 21.93 18.87 14.42
C LEU A 4 21.57 20.13 15.21
N LYS A 5 20.39 20.17 15.86
CA LYS A 5 19.93 21.33 16.64
C LYS A 5 20.73 21.48 17.93
N THR A 6 20.91 20.39 18.67
CA THR A 6 21.59 20.41 19.97
C THR A 6 23.09 20.18 19.88
N LYS A 7 23.62 19.85 18.70
CA LYS A 7 25.03 19.48 18.45
C LYS A 7 25.52 18.41 19.42
N ARG A 8 24.68 17.41 19.72
CA ARG A 8 25.00 16.31 20.62
C ARG A 8 24.87 14.97 19.90
N LEU A 9 25.80 14.07 20.23
CA LEU A 9 25.71 12.68 19.81
C LEU A 9 24.53 12.03 20.52
N PHE A 10 23.56 11.58 19.72
CA PHE A 10 22.32 10.99 20.24
C PHE A 10 22.42 9.47 20.35
N LEU A 11 23.03 8.84 19.35
CA LEU A 11 23.22 7.40 19.29
C LEU A 11 24.61 7.09 18.76
N LYS A 12 25.38 6.30 19.51
CA LYS A 12 26.70 5.81 19.06
C LYS A 12 26.52 4.79 17.92
N ARG A 13 27.59 4.50 17.19
CA ARG A 13 27.56 3.47 16.14
C ARG A 13 27.31 2.11 16.80
N CYS A 14 26.25 1.44 16.38
CA CYS A 14 25.89 0.10 16.84
C CYS A 14 25.24 -0.66 15.69
N ALA A 15 25.26 -1.99 15.75
CA ALA A 15 24.50 -2.81 14.83
C ALA A 15 23.00 -2.62 15.09
N TYR A 16 22.21 -2.56 14.00
CA TYR A 16 20.76 -2.54 14.07
C TYR A 16 20.22 -3.48 13.00
N PRO A 17 20.19 -4.80 13.29
CA PRO A 17 19.97 -5.84 12.28
C PRO A 17 18.54 -5.87 11.73
N SER A 18 17.58 -5.24 12.42
CA SER A 18 16.17 -5.21 12.02
C SER A 18 15.83 -4.17 10.96
N LEU A 19 16.80 -3.38 10.49
CA LEU A 19 16.57 -2.34 9.48
C LEU A 19 17.30 -2.69 8.18
N SER A 20 16.52 -2.88 7.13
CA SER A 20 17.01 -3.17 5.79
C SER A 20 17.29 -1.88 5.00
N PRO A 21 18.25 -1.88 4.06
CA PRO A 21 18.47 -0.74 3.17
C PRO A 21 17.24 -0.34 2.35
N ASN A 22 16.32 -1.27 2.08
CA ASN A 22 15.10 -1.03 1.31
C ASN A 22 14.08 -0.16 2.06
N GLU A 23 14.15 -0.12 3.39
CA GLU A 23 13.34 0.75 4.24
C GLU A 23 13.91 2.18 4.33
N LEU A 24 15.12 2.41 3.82
CA LEU A 24 15.83 3.69 3.89
C LEU A 24 15.57 4.55 2.65
N TYR A 25 14.37 5.13 2.57
CA TYR A 25 14.02 6.09 1.51
C TYR A 25 13.44 7.38 2.08
N VAL A 26 13.55 8.47 1.32
CA VAL A 26 12.98 9.77 1.70
C VAL A 26 11.46 9.65 1.84
N GLY A 27 10.95 10.02 3.02
CA GLY A 27 9.56 9.90 3.42
C GLY A 27 9.28 8.73 4.38
N ALA A 28 10.14 7.71 4.42
CA ALA A 28 9.97 6.56 5.32
C ALA A 28 10.07 6.97 6.79
N THR A 29 9.25 6.38 7.66
CA THR A 29 9.41 6.45 9.11
C THR A 29 10.01 5.15 9.61
N ILE A 30 11.25 5.21 10.09
CA ILE A 30 11.96 4.04 10.61
C ILE A 30 11.99 4.09 12.14
N ASN A 31 11.79 2.94 12.78
CA ASN A 31 11.93 2.83 14.23
C ASN A 31 13.37 2.44 14.59
N VAL A 32 14.06 3.32 15.31
CA VAL A 32 15.43 3.08 15.81
C VAL A 32 15.40 3.15 17.33
N PHE A 33 15.55 2.00 18.00
CA PHE A 33 15.47 1.87 19.47
C PHE A 33 14.22 2.54 20.08
N SER A 34 13.05 2.13 19.58
CA SER A 34 11.74 2.63 20.02
C SER A 34 11.51 4.12 19.80
N ARG A 35 12.25 4.73 18.86
CA ARG A 35 12.01 6.10 18.40
C ARG A 35 11.67 6.10 16.91
N PRO A 36 10.48 6.56 16.52
CA PRO A 36 10.15 6.76 15.13
C PRO A 36 10.93 7.96 14.58
N LEU A 37 11.59 7.75 13.44
CA LEU A 37 12.40 8.74 12.76
C LEU A 37 11.98 8.81 11.30
N ARG A 38 11.44 9.96 10.91
CA ARG A 38 11.12 10.21 9.51
C ARG A 38 12.37 10.63 8.75
N ILE A 39 12.67 9.93 7.65
CA ILE A 39 13.73 10.27 6.72
C ILE A 39 13.23 11.43 5.86
N ILE A 40 13.81 12.62 6.04
CA ILE A 40 13.34 13.83 5.36
C ILE A 40 14.09 14.15 4.07
N ASP A 41 15.40 13.89 4.04
CA ASP A 41 16.27 14.08 2.88
C ASP A 41 17.63 13.41 3.15
N TYR A 42 18.50 13.39 2.15
CA TYR A 42 19.87 12.93 2.24
C TYR A 42 20.78 13.97 2.90
N GLY A 43 21.70 13.50 3.75
CA GLY A 43 22.66 14.38 4.43
C GLY A 43 23.83 14.86 3.56
N ASP A 44 24.06 14.21 2.42
CA ASP A 44 25.16 14.53 1.50
C ASP A 44 24.85 14.10 0.06
N ASP A 45 25.49 14.75 -0.91
CA ASP A 45 25.29 14.51 -2.34
C ASP A 45 25.79 13.15 -2.80
N ALA A 46 26.80 12.56 -2.15
CA ALA A 46 27.29 11.24 -2.50
C ALA A 46 26.27 10.16 -2.13
N THR A 47 25.64 10.27 -0.96
CA THR A 47 24.52 9.43 -0.53
C THR A 47 23.30 9.65 -1.42
N ARG A 48 22.95 10.91 -1.73
CA ARG A 48 21.88 11.24 -2.69
C ARG A 48 22.12 10.51 -3.99
N LYS A 49 23.25 10.77 -4.66
CA LYS A 49 23.62 10.11 -5.92
C LYS A 49 23.65 8.59 -5.80
N ARG A 50 24.18 8.01 -4.73
CA ARG A 50 24.22 6.55 -4.60
C ARG A 50 22.83 5.93 -4.48
N LEU A 51 21.92 6.58 -3.75
CA LEU A 51 20.56 6.11 -3.54
C LEU A 51 19.61 6.49 -4.68
N THR A 52 19.93 7.53 -5.46
CA THR A 52 19.11 8.01 -6.60
C THR A 52 19.64 7.61 -7.97
N ALA A 53 20.95 7.43 -8.16
CA ALA A 53 21.55 7.09 -9.47
C ALA A 53 21.12 5.72 -9.99
N ASN A 54 20.55 4.89 -9.12
CA ASN A 54 19.95 3.61 -9.46
C ASN A 54 18.45 3.58 -9.14
N SER A 55 17.75 4.70 -9.02
CA SER A 55 16.29 4.69 -8.81
C SER A 55 15.58 5.28 -10.03
N GLY A 56 15.32 4.44 -11.03
CA GLY A 56 14.38 4.78 -12.09
C GLY A 56 12.95 4.67 -11.56
N GLU A 57 12.06 5.55 -12.00
CA GLU A 57 10.61 5.36 -11.85
C GLU A 57 10.04 4.84 -13.17
N CYS A 58 9.08 3.95 -13.07
CA CYS A 58 8.33 3.49 -14.22
C CYS A 58 6.86 3.30 -13.84
N MET A 59 5.97 3.79 -14.70
CA MET A 59 4.54 3.75 -14.47
C MET A 59 3.88 2.75 -15.40
N ILE A 60 2.95 1.98 -14.85
CA ILE A 60 2.13 1.04 -15.58
C ILE A 60 0.64 1.26 -15.28
N THR A 61 -0.20 0.79 -16.20
CA THR A 61 -1.62 0.53 -15.91
C THR A 61 -1.88 -0.98 -15.94
N VAL A 62 -2.70 -1.45 -15.01
CA VAL A 62 -3.22 -2.83 -14.99
C VAL A 62 -4.73 -2.78 -15.26
N ASP A 63 -5.20 -3.54 -16.25
CA ASP A 63 -6.60 -3.63 -16.60
C ASP A 63 -7.41 -4.29 -15.46
N MET A 64 -8.26 -3.49 -14.82
CA MET A 64 -9.13 -3.93 -13.73
C MET A 64 -10.57 -4.14 -14.17
N GLN A 65 -10.86 -3.95 -15.46
CA GLN A 65 -12.17 -4.18 -16.07
C GLN A 65 -12.31 -5.63 -16.55
N HIS A 66 -11.26 -6.16 -17.20
CA HIS A 66 -11.28 -7.49 -17.80
C HIS A 66 -10.30 -8.46 -17.14
N HIS A 67 -9.29 -7.96 -16.43
CA HIS A 67 -8.17 -8.76 -15.91
C HIS A 67 -7.86 -8.50 -14.43
N SER A 68 -8.88 -8.22 -13.62
CA SER A 68 -8.73 -7.96 -12.17
C SER A 68 -7.97 -9.05 -11.41
N ALA A 69 -8.16 -10.33 -11.78
CA ALA A 69 -7.46 -11.47 -11.17
C ALA A 69 -5.93 -11.42 -11.34
N ALA A 70 -5.42 -10.76 -12.38
CA ALA A 70 -3.99 -10.62 -12.62
C ALA A 70 -3.32 -9.56 -11.72
N ALA A 71 -4.09 -8.66 -11.10
CA ALA A 71 -3.53 -7.52 -10.37
C ALA A 71 -2.58 -7.95 -9.25
N GLY A 72 -3.00 -8.90 -8.39
CA GLY A 72 -2.15 -9.39 -7.31
C GLY A 72 -0.83 -9.99 -7.79
N SER A 73 -0.88 -10.83 -8.84
CA SER A 73 0.31 -11.46 -9.43
C SER A 73 1.24 -10.46 -10.13
N VAL A 74 0.69 -9.41 -10.76
CA VAL A 74 1.50 -8.32 -11.34
C VAL A 74 2.25 -7.58 -10.24
N ILE A 75 1.56 -7.25 -9.15
CA ILE A 75 2.13 -6.54 -8.00
C ILE A 75 3.22 -7.38 -7.34
N GLU A 76 2.98 -8.68 -7.15
CA GLU A 76 3.97 -9.63 -6.63
C GLU A 76 5.19 -9.73 -7.57
N ALA A 77 4.98 -9.86 -8.87
CA ALA A 77 6.08 -9.94 -9.83
C ALA A 77 6.98 -8.68 -9.81
N LEU A 78 6.39 -7.50 -9.62
CA LEU A 78 7.15 -6.25 -9.45
C LEU A 78 7.98 -6.28 -8.16
N THR A 79 7.40 -6.69 -7.03
CA THR A 79 8.08 -6.69 -5.74
C THR A 79 9.17 -7.76 -5.66
N THR A 80 8.95 -8.95 -6.22
CA THR A 80 9.96 -10.02 -6.32
C THR A 80 11.18 -9.59 -7.15
N GLN A 81 11.00 -8.70 -8.13
CA GLN A 81 12.10 -8.09 -8.91
C GLN A 81 12.86 -6.99 -8.12
N GLY A 82 12.51 -6.78 -6.85
CA GLY A 82 13.10 -5.77 -5.98
C GLY A 82 12.65 -4.35 -6.33
N LEU A 83 11.51 -4.19 -7.01
CA LEU A 83 10.89 -2.89 -7.22
C LEU A 83 9.98 -2.54 -6.06
N ARG A 84 10.02 -1.27 -5.67
CA ARG A 84 9.12 -0.72 -4.66
C ARG A 84 7.97 -0.01 -5.35
N ILE A 85 6.76 -0.25 -4.89
CA ILE A 85 5.58 0.47 -5.37
C ILE A 85 5.45 1.74 -4.54
N THR A 86 5.65 2.89 -5.18
CA THR A 86 5.63 4.21 -4.53
C THR A 86 4.26 4.85 -4.58
N PHE A 87 3.44 4.47 -5.55
CA PHE A 87 2.06 4.91 -5.69
C PHE A 87 1.24 3.81 -6.33
N ILE A 88 0.04 3.60 -5.81
CA ILE A 88 -0.97 2.78 -6.45
C ILE A 88 -2.35 3.39 -6.24
N ARG A 89 -3.15 3.46 -7.30
CA ARG A 89 -4.55 3.91 -7.23
C ARG A 89 -5.38 3.29 -8.34
N LEU A 90 -6.57 2.82 -7.97
CA LEU A 90 -7.58 2.40 -8.92
C LEU A 90 -8.38 3.62 -9.40
N VAL A 91 -8.42 3.82 -10.70
CA VAL A 91 -9.01 5.01 -11.33
C VAL A 91 -9.90 4.63 -12.51
N GLU A 92 -10.82 5.52 -12.83
CA GLU A 92 -11.58 5.51 -14.07
C GLU A 92 -11.02 6.60 -14.99
N LEU A 93 -10.21 6.21 -15.98
CA LEU A 93 -9.60 7.17 -16.91
C LEU A 93 -10.63 7.67 -17.93
N SER A 94 -10.55 8.95 -18.27
CA SER A 94 -11.27 9.47 -19.43
C SER A 94 -10.80 8.78 -20.71
N LYS A 95 -11.70 8.61 -21.70
CA LYS A 95 -11.37 7.97 -22.98
C LYS A 95 -10.15 8.58 -23.67
N SER A 96 -10.00 9.91 -23.58
CA SER A 96 -8.88 10.62 -24.19
C SER A 96 -7.56 10.33 -23.47
N LEU A 97 -7.56 10.28 -22.13
CA LEU A 97 -6.37 9.98 -21.35
C LEU A 97 -5.97 8.50 -21.49
N ALA A 98 -6.95 7.59 -21.43
CA ALA A 98 -6.73 6.16 -21.66
C ALA A 98 -6.05 5.90 -23.01
N ALA A 99 -6.49 6.56 -24.08
CA ALA A 99 -5.85 6.46 -25.39
C ALA A 99 -4.41 7.00 -25.40
N ARG A 100 -4.13 8.13 -24.74
CA ARG A 100 -2.78 8.73 -24.70
C ARG A 100 -1.77 7.89 -23.94
N VAL A 101 -2.18 7.22 -22.86
CA VAL A 101 -1.33 6.30 -22.09
C VAL A 101 -1.36 4.87 -22.63
N ALA A 102 -2.08 4.64 -23.75
CA ALA A 102 -2.33 3.34 -24.35
C ALA A 102 -2.92 2.31 -23.37
N SER A 103 -3.69 2.75 -22.37
CA SER A 103 -4.34 1.87 -21.42
C SER A 103 -5.37 1.00 -22.13
N LYS A 104 -5.38 -0.30 -21.78
CA LYS A 104 -6.29 -1.29 -22.35
C LYS A 104 -7.74 -1.14 -21.88
N ALA A 105 -7.93 -0.49 -20.72
CA ALA A 105 -9.23 -0.22 -20.13
C ALA A 105 -9.26 1.20 -19.52
N GLN A 106 -10.46 1.75 -19.39
CA GLN A 106 -10.68 2.99 -18.65
C GLN A 106 -10.55 2.75 -17.14
N ARG A 107 -11.17 1.68 -16.65
CA ARG A 107 -11.00 1.21 -15.27
C ARG A 107 -9.68 0.46 -15.12
N CYS A 108 -8.69 1.10 -14.51
CA CYS A 108 -7.36 0.52 -14.39
C CYS A 108 -6.68 0.89 -13.07
N LEU A 109 -5.79 0.01 -12.63
CA LEU A 109 -4.89 0.26 -11.51
C LEU A 109 -3.64 0.96 -12.04
N VAL A 110 -3.44 2.21 -11.66
CA VAL A 110 -2.20 2.94 -11.99
C VAL A 110 -1.17 2.63 -10.91
N VAL A 111 0.00 2.15 -11.32
CA VAL A 111 1.08 1.74 -10.42
C VAL A 111 2.35 2.47 -10.81
N LEU A 112 2.97 3.14 -9.85
CA LEU A 112 4.32 3.70 -9.98
C LEU A 112 5.30 2.79 -9.24
N ALA A 113 6.21 2.18 -9.99
CA ALA A 113 7.26 1.33 -9.46
C ALA A 113 8.61 2.08 -9.53
N SER A 114 9.40 1.97 -8.47
CA SER A 114 10.71 2.61 -8.34
C SER A 114 11.78 1.61 -7.93
N GLY A 115 12.95 1.69 -8.54
CA GLY A 115 14.11 0.86 -8.19
C GLY A 115 15.19 0.81 -9.28
N ALA A 116 16.23 0.03 -9.00
CA ALA A 116 17.34 -0.17 -9.92
C ALA A 116 16.90 -1.00 -11.13
N GLY A 117 17.11 -0.44 -12.33
CA GLY A 117 16.65 -1.04 -13.58
C GLY A 117 15.12 -1.12 -13.67
N ALA A 118 14.40 -0.16 -13.07
CA ALA A 118 12.94 -0.20 -13.01
C ALA A 118 12.31 -0.34 -14.40
N ARG A 119 12.83 0.36 -15.42
CA ARG A 119 12.27 0.34 -16.77
C ARG A 119 12.37 -1.05 -17.41
N GLU A 120 13.52 -1.71 -17.29
CA GLU A 120 13.79 -3.03 -17.84
C GLU A 120 13.02 -4.12 -17.09
N LYS A 121 13.00 -4.05 -15.75
CA LYS A 121 12.26 -4.99 -14.91
C LYS A 121 10.75 -4.88 -15.13
N VAL A 122 10.22 -3.66 -15.20
CA VAL A 122 8.81 -3.43 -15.53
C VAL A 122 8.49 -3.93 -16.94
N ALA A 123 9.36 -3.72 -17.93
CA ALA A 123 9.15 -4.24 -19.27
C ALA A 123 9.07 -5.78 -19.29
N SER A 124 9.92 -6.46 -18.51
CA SER A 124 9.85 -7.92 -18.35
C SER A 124 8.54 -8.39 -17.73
N VAL A 125 8.04 -7.69 -16.71
CA VAL A 125 6.73 -8.00 -16.08
C VAL A 125 5.59 -7.71 -17.06
N ALA A 126 5.60 -6.56 -17.73
CA ALA A 126 4.58 -6.19 -18.71
C ALA A 126 4.52 -7.18 -19.89
N ALA A 127 5.66 -7.72 -20.33
CA ALA A 127 5.69 -8.77 -21.35
C ALA A 127 5.03 -10.07 -20.87
N SER A 128 5.25 -10.45 -19.60
CA SER A 128 4.67 -11.65 -18.98
C SER A 128 3.15 -11.52 -18.78
N PHE A 129 2.66 -10.30 -18.58
CA PHE A 129 1.24 -9.98 -18.39
C PHE A 129 0.70 -9.09 -19.52
N SER A 130 1.11 -9.35 -20.77
CA SER A 130 0.84 -8.47 -21.92
C SER A 130 -0.64 -8.27 -22.22
N ALA A 131 -1.53 -9.15 -21.76
CA ALA A 131 -2.98 -8.99 -21.85
C ALA A 131 -3.52 -7.94 -20.88
N ALA A 132 -2.94 -7.80 -19.68
CA ALA A 132 -3.45 -6.99 -18.59
C ALA A 132 -2.65 -5.69 -18.35
N VAL A 133 -1.35 -5.68 -18.64
CA VAL A 133 -0.44 -4.60 -18.25
C VAL A 133 -0.04 -3.74 -19.44
N THR A 134 0.00 -2.43 -19.23
CA THR A 134 0.57 -1.46 -20.18
C THR A 134 1.67 -0.66 -19.49
N GLN A 135 2.88 -0.67 -20.05
CA GLN A 135 3.97 0.19 -19.59
C GLN A 135 3.93 1.54 -20.31
N ILE A 136 3.88 2.62 -19.55
CA ILE A 136 3.84 3.97 -20.10
C ILE A 136 5.27 4.41 -20.40
N SER A 137 5.59 4.53 -21.69
CA SER A 137 6.95 4.80 -22.17
C SER A 137 7.25 6.28 -22.41
N SER A 138 6.22 7.10 -22.62
CA SER A 138 6.36 8.53 -22.92
C SER A 138 6.36 9.35 -21.63
N GLU A 139 7.38 10.19 -21.42
CA GLU A 139 7.49 11.07 -20.27
C GLU A 139 6.33 12.07 -20.18
N SER A 140 5.87 12.60 -21.33
CA SER A 140 4.69 13.48 -21.39
C SER A 140 3.43 12.78 -20.89
N ALA A 141 3.22 11.53 -21.33
CA ALA A 141 2.06 10.74 -20.91
C ALA A 141 2.15 10.36 -19.43
N VAL A 142 3.36 10.11 -18.92
CA VAL A 142 3.60 9.91 -17.50
C VAL A 142 3.22 11.14 -16.70
N GLN A 143 3.67 12.32 -17.12
CA GLN A 143 3.40 13.57 -16.41
C GLN A 143 1.90 13.90 -16.38
N GLU A 144 1.21 13.80 -17.53
CA GLU A 144 -0.23 14.00 -17.60
C GLU A 144 -1.01 13.01 -16.73
N LEU A 145 -0.62 11.73 -16.72
CA LEU A 145 -1.30 10.75 -15.87
C LEU A 145 -1.04 11.05 -14.40
N LYS A 146 0.19 11.42 -14.00
CA LYS A 146 0.50 11.84 -12.63
C LYS A 146 -0.38 13.00 -12.19
N GLU A 147 -0.50 14.04 -13.02
CA GLU A 147 -1.36 15.20 -12.75
C GLU A 147 -2.84 14.82 -12.59
N ALA A 148 -3.31 13.86 -13.37
CA ALA A 148 -4.69 13.38 -13.31
C ALA A 148 -4.99 12.49 -12.09
N VAL A 149 -4.01 11.72 -11.58
CA VAL A 149 -4.28 10.65 -10.60
C VAL A 149 -3.63 10.83 -9.24
N MET A 150 -2.59 11.65 -9.09
CA MET A 150 -1.86 11.79 -7.81
C MET A 150 -2.40 12.89 -6.90
N GLY A 151 -3.40 13.67 -7.35
CA GLY A 151 -4.06 14.71 -6.57
C GLY A 151 -5.45 14.31 -6.05
N PRO A 152 -6.19 15.30 -5.50
CA PRO A 152 -7.62 15.18 -5.26
C PRO A 152 -8.36 14.84 -6.55
N GLY A 153 -9.39 14.02 -6.46
CA GLY A 153 -10.14 13.57 -7.62
C GLY A 153 -11.25 12.61 -7.27
N GLU A 154 -12.03 12.25 -8.28
CA GLU A 154 -13.11 11.29 -8.13
C GLU A 154 -12.60 9.92 -7.67
N SER A 155 -13.38 9.28 -6.81
CA SER A 155 -13.11 7.95 -6.32
C SER A 155 -13.90 6.92 -7.12
N THR A 156 -13.32 5.71 -7.25
CA THR A 156 -14.02 4.53 -7.78
C THR A 156 -14.80 3.78 -6.69
N ALA A 157 -14.76 4.25 -5.44
CA ALA A 157 -15.39 3.61 -4.30
C ALA A 157 -16.92 3.58 -4.43
N ALA A 158 -17.51 2.44 -4.05
CA ALA A 158 -18.94 2.23 -4.01
C ALA A 158 -19.60 2.96 -2.82
N LEU A 159 -18.89 3.08 -1.69
CA LEU A 159 -19.33 3.75 -0.46
C LEU A 159 -20.64 3.19 0.14
N LYS A 160 -21.02 1.97 -0.25
CA LYS A 160 -22.22 1.28 0.24
C LYS A 160 -22.09 -0.22 0.04
N ASN A 161 -22.66 -1.00 0.95
CA ASN A 161 -22.63 -2.47 0.92
C ASN A 161 -21.21 -2.99 0.62
N CYS A 162 -20.23 -2.41 1.32
CA CYS A 162 -18.81 -2.62 1.10
C CYS A 162 -18.12 -2.86 2.43
N ALA A 163 -16.94 -3.46 2.37
CA ALA A 163 -16.02 -3.54 3.49
C ALA A 163 -14.66 -3.00 3.04
N VAL A 164 -13.83 -2.58 3.99
CA VAL A 164 -12.48 -2.10 3.73
C VAL A 164 -11.48 -3.08 4.31
N CYS A 165 -10.50 -3.47 3.50
CA CYS A 165 -9.31 -4.18 3.92
C CYS A 165 -8.12 -3.22 3.83
N VAL A 166 -7.42 -3.01 4.94
CA VAL A 166 -6.20 -2.19 4.99
C VAL A 166 -4.99 -3.11 5.12
N ILE A 167 -4.19 -3.18 4.07
CA ILE A 167 -2.89 -3.85 4.07
C ILE A 167 -1.91 -2.97 4.85
N LYS A 168 -1.46 -3.47 6.00
CA LYS A 168 -0.67 -2.70 6.97
C LYS A 168 0.78 -2.48 6.49
N PRO A 169 1.45 -1.42 6.98
CA PRO A 169 2.80 -1.09 6.55
C PRO A 169 3.82 -2.24 6.60
N HIS A 170 3.82 -3.05 7.66
CA HIS A 170 4.75 -4.17 7.76
C HIS A 170 4.51 -5.26 6.69
N ALA A 171 3.25 -5.52 6.29
CA ALA A 171 2.95 -6.48 5.23
C ALA A 171 3.43 -5.97 3.87
N ILE A 172 3.35 -4.66 3.64
CA ILE A 172 3.88 -4.01 2.44
C ILE A 172 5.41 -4.10 2.40
N THR A 173 6.07 -3.82 3.52
CA THR A 173 7.53 -3.93 3.63
C THR A 173 8.01 -5.37 3.39
N SER A 174 7.25 -6.37 3.83
CA SER A 174 7.52 -7.79 3.57
C SER A 174 7.15 -8.26 2.16
N GLY A 175 6.57 -7.40 1.31
CA GLY A 175 6.20 -7.74 -0.06
C GLY A 175 4.91 -8.56 -0.20
N HIS A 176 4.07 -8.61 0.83
CA HIS A 176 2.85 -9.44 0.87
C HIS A 176 1.61 -8.78 0.25
N GLN A 177 1.68 -7.53 -0.19
CA GLN A 177 0.56 -6.80 -0.77
C GLN A 177 0.01 -7.43 -2.06
N GLY A 178 0.87 -8.01 -2.91
CA GLY A 178 0.44 -8.71 -4.13
C GLY A 178 -0.36 -9.98 -3.82
N PRO A 179 0.20 -10.91 -3.02
CA PRO A 179 -0.51 -12.10 -2.58
C PRO A 179 -1.82 -11.82 -1.82
N ILE A 180 -1.87 -10.78 -0.98
CA ILE A 180 -3.09 -10.38 -0.28
C ILE A 180 -4.17 -9.92 -1.28
N LEU A 181 -3.82 -9.06 -2.24
CA LEU A 181 -4.75 -8.63 -3.29
C LEU A 181 -5.24 -9.79 -4.14
N HIS A 182 -4.35 -10.71 -4.51
CA HIS A 182 -4.72 -11.91 -5.25
C HIS A 182 -5.76 -12.71 -4.49
N ARG A 183 -5.53 -12.96 -3.19
CA ARG A 183 -6.44 -13.73 -2.35
C ARG A 183 -7.81 -13.07 -2.23
N LEU A 184 -7.91 -11.74 -2.12
CA LEU A 184 -9.20 -11.06 -2.10
C LEU A 184 -9.99 -11.32 -3.40
N VAL A 185 -9.33 -11.25 -4.55
CA VAL A 185 -10.02 -11.53 -5.83
C VAL A 185 -10.40 -13.02 -5.95
N GLU A 186 -9.54 -13.94 -5.51
CA GLU A 186 -9.83 -15.39 -5.52
C GLU A 186 -11.02 -15.77 -4.64
N GLU A 187 -11.22 -15.09 -3.51
CA GLU A 187 -12.36 -15.27 -2.61
C GLU A 187 -13.67 -14.64 -3.16
N GLY A 188 -13.62 -14.11 -4.39
CA GLY A 188 -14.79 -13.60 -5.10
C GLY A 188 -15.14 -12.14 -4.81
N PHE A 189 -14.27 -11.40 -4.10
CA PHE A 189 -14.51 -9.97 -3.89
C PHE A 189 -14.32 -9.17 -5.18
N TYR A 190 -15.27 -8.28 -5.45
CA TYR A 190 -15.07 -7.20 -6.41
C TYR A 190 -14.36 -6.05 -5.71
N ILE A 191 -13.10 -5.80 -6.08
CA ILE A 191 -12.35 -4.62 -5.59
C ILE A 191 -12.91 -3.39 -6.31
N SER A 192 -13.70 -2.59 -5.61
CA SER A 192 -14.33 -1.37 -6.15
C SER A 192 -13.40 -0.16 -6.11
N ALA A 193 -12.57 -0.02 -5.07
CA ALA A 193 -11.53 1.00 -4.95
C ALA A 193 -10.25 0.44 -4.31
N LEU A 194 -9.10 1.03 -4.66
CA LEU A 194 -7.79 0.70 -4.10
C LEU A 194 -6.89 1.94 -4.13
N GLY A 195 -6.20 2.22 -3.02
CA GLY A 195 -5.23 3.31 -2.95
C GLY A 195 -4.13 3.08 -1.93
N SER A 196 -2.92 3.61 -2.19
CA SER A 196 -1.85 3.73 -1.19
C SER A 196 -1.95 5.05 -0.43
N TYR A 197 -1.86 4.97 0.90
CA TYR A 197 -1.95 6.11 1.81
C TYR A 197 -0.78 6.10 2.80
N GLN A 198 -0.39 7.27 3.28
CA GLN A 198 0.59 7.43 4.36
C GLN A 198 -0.11 8.16 5.50
N LEU A 199 -0.60 7.41 6.49
CA LEU A 199 -1.31 8.00 7.62
C LEU A 199 -0.34 8.78 8.52
N THR A 200 -0.75 9.97 8.94
CA THR A 200 -0.14 10.61 10.11
C THR A 200 -0.58 9.90 11.39
N VAL A 201 0.03 10.24 12.52
CA VAL A 201 -0.43 9.72 13.82
C VAL A 201 -1.88 10.12 14.07
N ALA A 202 -2.25 11.37 13.79
CA ALA A 202 -3.62 11.85 13.95
C ALA A 202 -4.59 11.10 13.04
N ASP A 203 -4.25 10.89 11.77
CA ASP A 203 -5.10 10.11 10.85
C ASP A 203 -5.28 8.67 11.34
N ALA A 204 -4.23 8.06 11.89
CA ALA A 204 -4.31 6.71 12.43
C ALA A 204 -5.11 6.63 13.75
N GLU A 205 -5.06 7.67 14.58
CA GLU A 205 -5.89 7.79 15.79
C GLU A 205 -7.37 7.96 15.42
N ASP A 206 -7.68 8.83 14.46
CA ASP A 206 -9.04 9.04 13.97
C ASP A 206 -9.61 7.74 13.35
N PHE A 207 -8.82 7.07 12.51
CA PHE A 207 -9.24 5.80 11.88
C PHE A 207 -9.47 4.67 12.89
N LEU A 208 -8.67 4.60 13.95
CA LEU A 208 -8.73 3.51 14.93
C LEU A 208 -9.50 3.90 16.21
N GLU A 209 -10.19 5.04 16.22
CA GLU A 209 -10.81 5.64 17.41
C GLU A 209 -11.71 4.64 18.15
N VAL A 210 -12.48 3.84 17.41
CA VAL A 210 -13.39 2.82 17.94
C VAL A 210 -12.69 1.77 18.82
N TYR A 211 -11.38 1.57 18.65
CA TYR A 211 -10.58 0.63 19.44
C TYR A 211 -9.95 1.28 20.68
N ASN A 212 -10.05 2.61 20.83
CA ASN A 212 -9.49 3.32 21.96
C ASN A 212 -10.22 2.95 23.25
N GLY A 213 -9.48 2.47 24.25
CA GLY A 213 -10.04 1.95 25.50
C GLY A 213 -10.62 0.53 25.41
N VAL A 214 -10.78 -0.03 24.20
CA VAL A 214 -11.20 -1.42 23.95
C VAL A 214 -9.99 -2.35 23.85
N LEU A 215 -9.00 -1.96 23.05
CA LEU A 215 -7.78 -2.74 22.86
C LEU A 215 -6.63 -2.20 23.73
N PRO A 216 -6.02 -3.01 24.62
CA PRO A 216 -4.87 -2.61 25.42
C PRO A 216 -3.70 -2.09 24.57
N GLU A 217 -3.58 -2.61 23.35
CA GLU A 217 -2.50 -2.29 22.42
C GLU A 217 -2.81 -1.13 21.46
N TYR A 218 -3.92 -0.41 21.64
CA TYR A 218 -4.35 0.70 20.78
C TYR A 218 -3.21 1.64 20.35
N LYS A 219 -2.42 2.14 21.30
CA LYS A 219 -1.30 3.06 20.99
C LYS A 219 -0.25 2.43 20.06
N LYS A 220 0.04 1.15 20.24
CA LYS A 220 0.99 0.42 19.38
C LYS A 220 0.41 0.17 18.00
N LEU A 221 -0.91 -0.03 17.89
CA LEU A 221 -1.60 -0.14 16.61
C LEU A 221 -1.52 1.18 15.82
N VAL A 222 -1.77 2.32 16.47
CA VAL A 222 -1.60 3.66 15.88
C VAL A 222 -0.15 3.87 15.42
N GLU A 223 0.83 3.55 16.27
CA GLU A 223 2.25 3.65 15.92
C GLU A 223 2.62 2.78 14.71
N GLN A 224 2.09 1.56 14.63
CA GLN A 224 2.35 0.65 13.51
C GLN A 224 1.65 1.11 12.24
N MET A 225 0.42 1.62 12.32
CA MET A 225 -0.32 2.08 11.14
C MET A 225 0.29 3.36 10.55
N SER A 226 0.85 4.23 11.39
CA SER A 226 1.54 5.45 10.97
C SER A 226 3.04 5.27 10.64
N SER A 227 3.57 4.04 10.71
CA SER A 227 5.00 3.78 10.49
C SER A 227 5.43 3.79 9.02
N GLY A 228 4.50 3.76 8.08
CA GLY A 228 4.80 3.65 6.65
C GLY A 228 3.54 3.67 5.79
N PRO A 229 3.65 3.41 4.49
CA PRO A 229 2.50 3.39 3.61
C PRO A 229 1.61 2.19 3.97
N CYS A 230 0.30 2.37 3.86
CA CYS A 230 -0.69 1.30 3.90
C CYS A 230 -1.52 1.32 2.62
N TRP A 231 -2.12 0.20 2.24
CA TRP A 231 -3.04 0.16 1.10
C TRP A 231 -4.45 -0.10 1.60
N ALA A 232 -5.37 0.82 1.32
CA ALA A 232 -6.79 0.58 1.54
C ALA A 232 -7.39 -0.04 0.28
N VAL A 233 -8.21 -1.06 0.47
CA VAL A 233 -8.91 -1.81 -0.57
C VAL A 233 -10.37 -1.88 -0.19
N GLU A 234 -11.24 -1.21 -0.93
CA GLU A 234 -12.68 -1.39 -0.79
C GLU A 234 -13.08 -2.64 -1.57
N VAL A 235 -13.76 -3.55 -0.88
CA VAL A 235 -14.28 -4.80 -1.43
C VAL A 235 -15.80 -4.82 -1.36
N CYS A 236 -16.42 -5.25 -2.45
CA CYS A 236 -17.85 -5.51 -2.55
C CYS A 236 -18.09 -7.00 -2.78
N ALA A 237 -19.03 -7.56 -2.02
CA ALA A 237 -19.57 -8.90 -2.17
C ALA A 237 -20.93 -8.97 -1.47
N GLU A 238 -21.66 -10.07 -1.65
CA GLU A 238 -22.80 -10.37 -0.79
C GLU A 238 -22.28 -10.62 0.64
N ASN A 239 -22.82 -9.91 1.64
CA ASN A 239 -22.32 -9.94 3.03
C ASN A 239 -20.81 -9.62 3.12
N ALA A 240 -20.39 -8.50 2.52
CA ALA A 240 -18.99 -8.12 2.37
C ALA A 240 -18.20 -8.15 3.68
N VAL A 241 -18.76 -7.64 4.79
CA VAL A 241 -18.07 -7.58 6.08
C VAL A 241 -17.84 -8.98 6.67
N PRO A 242 -18.87 -9.84 6.88
CA PRO A 242 -18.66 -11.22 7.34
C PRO A 242 -17.71 -12.02 6.45
N ALA A 243 -17.84 -11.90 5.13
CA ALA A 243 -16.96 -12.61 4.19
C ALA A 243 -15.51 -12.14 4.34
N LEU A 244 -15.27 -10.83 4.42
CA LEU A 244 -13.92 -10.29 4.56
C LEU A 244 -13.29 -10.73 5.89
N ARG A 245 -14.06 -10.70 6.98
CA ARG A 245 -13.61 -11.17 8.29
C ARG A 245 -13.23 -12.65 8.27
N ALA A 246 -13.98 -13.50 7.56
CA ALA A 246 -13.67 -14.91 7.42
C ALA A 246 -12.33 -15.12 6.69
N VAL A 247 -12.06 -14.35 5.64
CA VAL A 247 -10.79 -14.41 4.88
C VAL A 247 -9.61 -13.85 5.70
N CYS A 248 -9.83 -12.78 6.46
CA CYS A 248 -8.81 -12.19 7.32
C CYS A 248 -8.47 -13.07 8.53
N GLY A 249 -9.46 -13.71 9.14
CA GLY A 249 -9.30 -14.51 10.37
C GLY A 249 -9.26 -13.65 11.65
N PRO A 250 -9.16 -14.28 12.84
CA PRO A 250 -9.05 -13.58 14.12
C PRO A 250 -7.91 -12.56 14.19
N GLN A 251 -8.03 -11.55 15.06
CA GLN A 251 -7.05 -10.46 15.15
C GLN A 251 -5.63 -10.94 15.54
N ASP A 252 -5.54 -12.01 16.33
CA ASP A 252 -4.29 -12.58 16.83
C ASP A 252 -3.75 -13.66 15.86
N PRO A 253 -2.61 -13.43 15.18
CA PRO A 253 -2.01 -14.41 14.29
C PRO A 253 -1.68 -15.76 14.96
N GLU A 254 -1.34 -15.77 16.26
CA GLU A 254 -1.01 -17.01 16.97
C GLU A 254 -2.23 -17.95 17.03
N VAL A 255 -3.42 -17.39 17.27
CA VAL A 255 -4.68 -18.14 17.22
C VAL A 255 -4.94 -18.64 15.79
N CYS A 256 -4.66 -17.80 14.79
CA CYS A 256 -4.87 -18.15 13.39
C CYS A 256 -3.97 -19.30 12.94
N HIS A 257 -2.69 -19.33 13.34
CA HIS A 257 -1.77 -20.42 12.97
C HIS A 257 -2.25 -21.80 13.45
N VAL A 258 -2.95 -21.86 14.59
CA VAL A 258 -3.43 -23.11 15.16
C VAL A 258 -4.79 -23.51 14.59
N LEU A 259 -5.72 -22.55 14.45
CA LEU A 259 -7.14 -22.84 14.16
C LEU A 259 -7.59 -22.45 12.76
N PHE A 260 -6.93 -21.48 12.12
CA PHE A 260 -7.35 -20.88 10.85
C PHE A 260 -6.15 -20.64 9.90
N PRO A 261 -5.36 -21.68 9.55
CA PRO A 261 -4.07 -21.54 8.87
C PRO A 261 -4.16 -20.93 7.46
N HIS A 262 -5.36 -20.93 6.86
CA HIS A 262 -5.60 -20.40 5.52
C HIS A 262 -5.93 -18.91 5.48
N THR A 263 -6.07 -18.26 6.64
CA THR A 263 -6.48 -16.84 6.73
C THR A 263 -5.31 -15.90 6.50
N LEU A 264 -5.60 -14.68 6.04
CA LEU A 264 -4.56 -13.68 5.74
C LEU A 264 -3.70 -13.36 6.98
N ARG A 265 -4.33 -13.25 8.16
CA ARG A 265 -3.60 -12.98 9.42
C ARG A 265 -2.73 -14.16 9.85
N SER A 266 -3.10 -15.40 9.48
CA SER A 266 -2.22 -16.57 9.67
C SER A 266 -1.04 -16.56 8.69
N MET A 267 -1.27 -16.28 7.41
CA MET A 267 -0.22 -16.41 6.41
C MET A 267 0.82 -15.29 6.48
N TYR A 268 0.39 -14.08 6.85
CA TYR A 268 1.22 -12.87 6.73
C TYR A 268 1.33 -12.07 8.03
N GLY A 269 0.64 -12.48 9.10
CA GLY A 269 0.75 -11.86 10.41
C GLY A 269 1.99 -12.34 11.18
N VAL A 270 2.52 -11.47 12.02
CA VAL A 270 3.69 -11.69 12.87
C VAL A 270 3.30 -11.69 14.34
N ASP A 271 2.50 -10.72 14.77
CA ASP A 271 1.99 -10.59 16.13
C ASP A 271 0.67 -9.78 16.14
N ARG A 272 0.06 -9.56 17.31
CA ARG A 272 -1.20 -8.82 17.46
C ARG A 272 -1.19 -7.40 16.86
N ILE A 273 -0.03 -6.74 16.81
CA ILE A 273 0.12 -5.39 16.25
C ILE A 273 0.36 -5.49 14.74
N ARG A 274 1.33 -6.33 14.38
CA ARG A 274 1.76 -6.63 13.02
C ARG A 274 1.01 -7.85 12.49
N ASN A 275 -0.30 -7.74 12.39
CA ASN A 275 -1.19 -8.84 12.00
C ASN A 275 -1.58 -8.80 10.50
N ALA A 276 -0.70 -8.30 9.63
CA ALA A 276 -0.89 -8.12 8.19
C ALA A 276 -2.00 -7.15 7.72
N VAL A 277 -3.25 -7.37 8.13
CA VAL A 277 -4.42 -6.65 7.62
C VAL A 277 -5.36 -6.20 8.73
N HIS A 278 -5.86 -4.98 8.61
CA HIS A 278 -7.09 -4.56 9.26
C HIS A 278 -8.26 -4.83 8.30
N CYS A 279 -9.43 -5.15 8.84
CA CYS A 279 -10.66 -5.34 8.08
C CYS A 279 -11.82 -4.77 8.89
N THR A 280 -12.80 -4.19 8.21
CA THR A 280 -14.04 -3.71 8.81
C THR A 280 -14.69 -4.78 9.70
N ASP A 281 -15.13 -4.38 10.90
CA ASP A 281 -15.71 -5.30 11.90
C ASP A 281 -17.25 -5.33 11.88
N LEU A 282 -17.90 -4.19 11.58
CA LEU A 282 -19.36 -4.00 11.56
C LEU A 282 -19.86 -3.53 10.19
N GLU A 283 -21.11 -3.84 9.85
CA GLU A 283 -21.69 -3.49 8.52
C GLU A 283 -21.80 -1.97 8.33
N GLU A 284 -22.14 -1.23 9.39
CA GLU A 284 -22.24 0.22 9.39
C GLU A 284 -20.89 0.94 9.20
N ASP A 285 -19.78 0.30 9.58
CA ASP A 285 -18.45 0.89 9.52
C ASP A 285 -17.86 0.84 8.11
N GLY A 286 -18.26 -0.12 7.28
CA GLY A 286 -17.71 -0.31 5.93
C GLY A 286 -17.78 0.94 5.04
N PRO A 287 -18.96 1.60 4.93
CA PRO A 287 -19.08 2.88 4.23
C PRO A 287 -18.24 4.01 4.86
N LEU A 288 -18.18 4.09 6.19
CA LEU A 288 -17.46 5.15 6.92
C LEU A 288 -15.94 5.03 6.71
N GLU A 289 -15.39 3.82 6.86
CA GLU A 289 -13.99 3.53 6.58
C GLU A 289 -13.66 3.77 5.10
N SER A 290 -14.57 3.43 4.20
CA SER A 290 -14.38 3.69 2.77
C SER A 290 -14.34 5.19 2.47
N GLU A 291 -15.26 5.98 3.03
CA GLU A 291 -15.27 7.44 2.91
C GLU A 291 -13.99 8.06 3.50
N PHE A 292 -13.52 7.55 4.64
CA PHE A 292 -12.29 8.00 5.27
C PHE A 292 -11.08 7.92 4.32
N PHE A 293 -10.85 6.78 3.67
CA PHE A 293 -9.72 6.64 2.74
C PHE A 293 -9.96 7.29 1.38
N PHE A 294 -11.11 7.02 0.77
CA PHE A 294 -11.34 7.30 -0.63
C PHE A 294 -12.03 8.65 -0.89
N SER A 295 -12.46 9.35 0.15
CA SER A 295 -12.95 10.73 0.07
C SER A 295 -12.07 11.67 0.89
N LEU A 296 -11.98 11.48 2.21
CA LEU A 296 -11.30 12.43 3.10
C LEU A 296 -9.79 12.44 2.87
N LEU A 297 -9.12 11.29 2.99
CA LEU A 297 -7.66 11.21 2.84
C LEU A 297 -7.21 11.40 1.40
N GLN A 298 -7.93 10.84 0.42
CA GLN A 298 -7.62 11.02 -0.99
C GLN A 298 -7.62 12.50 -1.42
N ASN A 299 -8.52 13.30 -0.84
CA ASN A 299 -8.70 14.70 -1.19
C ASN A 299 -8.11 15.66 -0.14
N LYS A 300 -7.36 15.14 0.83
CA LYS A 300 -6.67 15.94 1.85
C LYS A 300 -5.55 16.74 1.18
N GLN A 301 -5.61 18.07 1.31
CA GLN A 301 -4.62 19.02 0.76
C GLN A 301 -3.34 19.06 1.60
#